data_AF-A0A0B1TX97-F1
#
_entry.id   AF-A0A0B1TX97-F1
#
_cell.length_a   1.000
_cell.length_b   1.000
_cell.length_c   1.000
_cell.angle_alpha   90.00
_cell.angle_beta   90.00
_cell.angle_gamma   90.00
#
_symmetry.space_group_name_H-M   'P 1'
#
loop_
_entity.id
_entity.type
_entity.pdbx_description
1 polymer ?
#
loop_
_entity_poly.entity_id
_entity_poly.type
_entity_poly.pdbx_seq_one_letter_code
_entity_poly.pdbx_strand_id
1 'polypeptide(L)'
;MDAFSSGTLPHPFFAYTAEVLSWRLGSPEAGPLPVPVGAAQTELRAGRILRAATRHTQVVLLGLGSGDLAAALAAHLPAATSLTVVSLHPEAAQGLVSAGRLSWLAPAGRCQLLADSSPQAACHLLLAAGFSPDSALTTVNPEPAGPLETRGLAQLRRLLTASRLVPPLPQPSLRPEMPTLALLARPEEPRLDAFFRAARGLAGQAVIVWDAAVVPEAATSAALLGMPVTHLARPLDNDFAAQRNALLAACPPGWVLTLDPDERPGPGFGASAARIMATPGLGGAYFPRLTLYPDPGRAKVGHGLWPDWQLRLFRRDPASGPRYVRPLHERLEGVSGHTVLALDAPILHHNRLVADSAAVTGKLAAFSRLPGATAHRLNADYPSLPLDFLTALSPSDGPGRLFVLPWSA
;
A
#
# COMPACT_ATOMS: atom_id res chain seq x y z
N MET A 1 38.39 21.12 9.00
CA MET A 1 38.58 20.20 10.15
C MET A 1 37.36 20.33 11.04
N ASP A 2 36.15 20.10 10.52
CA ASP A 2 35.59 18.79 10.15
C ASP A 2 35.52 17.84 11.35
N ALA A 3 34.45 18.03 12.12
CA ALA A 3 33.84 16.96 12.88
C ALA A 3 32.39 16.84 12.38
N PHE A 4 32.16 15.86 11.50
CA PHE A 4 30.84 15.31 11.25
C PHE A 4 30.24 14.91 12.61
N SER A 5 29.23 15.63 13.07
CA SER A 5 28.42 15.19 14.22
C SER A 5 27.51 14.05 13.74
N SER A 6 27.88 12.84 14.17
CA SER A 6 27.06 11.64 14.21
C SER A 6 25.85 11.84 15.15
N GLY A 7 24.68 11.23 14.85
CA GLY A 7 23.72 10.92 15.92
C GLY A 7 22.24 10.71 15.59
N THR A 8 21.64 11.43 14.63
CA THR A 8 20.17 11.31 14.38
C THR A 8 19.88 10.57 13.09
N LEU A 9 19.17 9.44 13.18
CA LEU A 9 18.63 8.72 12.03
C LEU A 9 17.74 9.66 11.19
N PRO A 10 17.82 9.62 9.85
CA PRO A 10 16.94 10.38 8.99
C PRO A 10 15.47 10.06 9.27
N HIS A 11 14.61 11.07 9.12
CA HIS A 11 13.18 10.89 9.20
C HIS A 11 12.71 9.91 8.10
N PRO A 12 11.79 8.97 8.37
CA PRO A 12 11.38 7.99 7.38
C PRO A 12 10.85 8.58 6.07
N PHE A 13 10.10 9.69 6.14
CA PHE A 13 9.63 10.40 4.94
C PHE A 13 10.78 10.98 4.12
N PHE A 14 11.87 11.44 4.74
CA PHE A 14 13.02 11.93 4.00
C PHE A 14 13.68 10.79 3.21
N ALA A 15 13.93 9.66 3.87
CA ALA A 15 14.52 8.49 3.23
C ALA A 15 13.62 7.94 2.11
N TYR A 16 12.32 7.83 2.36
CA TYR A 16 11.34 7.40 1.36
C TYR A 16 11.30 8.34 0.16
N THR A 17 11.12 9.64 0.41
CA THR A 17 11.06 10.67 -0.64
C THR A 17 12.35 10.72 -1.43
N ALA A 18 13.52 10.63 -0.79
CA ALA A 18 14.80 10.62 -1.49
C ALA A 18 14.90 9.45 -2.48
N GLU A 19 14.46 8.25 -2.10
CA GLU A 19 14.42 7.09 -2.98
C GLU A 19 13.45 7.31 -4.15
N VAL A 20 12.21 7.77 -3.89
CA VAL A 20 11.24 8.04 -4.96
C VAL A 20 11.75 9.10 -5.93
N LEU A 21 12.31 10.19 -5.42
CA LEU A 21 12.87 11.28 -6.23
C LEU A 21 14.18 10.91 -6.94
N SER A 22 14.84 9.80 -6.58
CA SER A 22 16.01 9.30 -7.31
C SER A 22 15.64 8.70 -8.67
N TRP A 23 14.35 8.38 -8.86
CA TRP A 23 13.83 7.71 -10.05
C TRP A 23 12.84 8.58 -10.82
N ARG A 24 12.63 8.28 -12.11
CA ARG A 24 11.69 8.99 -12.99
C ARG A 24 10.90 8.01 -13.86
N LEU A 25 9.58 8.22 -13.93
CA LEU A 25 8.71 7.48 -14.85
C LEU A 25 8.60 8.22 -16.19
N GLY A 26 9.19 7.69 -17.26
CA GLY A 26 9.05 8.24 -18.61
C GLY A 26 10.11 9.29 -18.99
N SER A 27 9.75 10.23 -19.88
CA SER A 27 10.70 11.16 -20.50
C SER A 27 11.29 12.19 -19.52
N PRO A 28 12.57 12.58 -19.68
CA PRO A 28 13.32 13.37 -18.69
C PRO A 28 13.03 14.87 -18.67
N GLU A 29 12.13 15.41 -19.51
CA GLU A 29 11.86 16.85 -19.51
C GLU A 29 11.09 17.25 -18.26
N ALA A 30 11.80 17.95 -17.36
CA ALA A 30 11.17 18.57 -16.21
C ALA A 30 10.20 19.65 -16.72
N GLY A 31 8.92 19.47 -16.42
CA GLY A 31 7.93 20.52 -16.65
C GLY A 31 8.32 21.83 -15.96
N PRO A 32 7.76 22.97 -16.40
CA PRO A 32 8.06 24.25 -15.78
C PRO A 32 7.76 24.22 -14.27
N LEU A 33 8.64 24.85 -13.48
CA LEU A 33 8.42 24.95 -12.04
C LEU A 33 7.11 25.69 -11.75
N PRO A 34 6.36 25.29 -10.71
CA PRO A 34 5.15 25.99 -10.32
C PRO A 34 5.43 27.48 -10.02
N VAL A 35 4.56 28.35 -10.55
CA VAL A 35 4.70 29.81 -10.42
C VAL A 35 4.19 30.26 -9.04
N PRO A 36 5.00 30.98 -8.25
CA PRO A 36 4.56 31.55 -6.97
C PRO A 36 3.38 32.51 -7.12
N VAL A 37 2.46 32.51 -6.14
CA VAL A 37 1.26 33.37 -6.13
C VAL A 37 1.51 34.73 -5.45
N GLY A 38 2.76 35.01 -5.04
CA GLY A 38 3.21 36.27 -4.42
C GLY A 38 3.35 36.19 -2.90
N ALA A 39 4.37 36.88 -2.36
CA ALA A 39 4.77 36.78 -0.95
C ALA A 39 3.65 37.19 0.03
N ALA A 40 2.99 38.32 -0.19
CA ALA A 40 1.93 38.82 0.71
C ALA A 40 0.74 37.84 0.80
N GLN A 41 0.33 37.25 -0.31
CA GLN A 41 -0.76 36.27 -0.31
C GLN A 41 -0.35 34.96 0.37
N THR A 42 0.91 34.55 0.19
CA THR A 42 1.50 33.38 0.84
C THR A 42 1.51 33.54 2.36
N GLU A 43 1.96 34.69 2.87
CA GLU A 43 1.96 35.00 4.31
C GLU A 43 0.56 35.04 4.91
N LEU A 44 -0.41 35.64 4.21
CA LEU A 44 -1.80 35.65 4.64
C LEU A 44 -2.39 34.23 4.75
N ARG A 45 -2.04 33.34 3.82
CA ARG A 45 -2.47 31.93 3.83
C ARG A 45 -1.79 31.15 4.96
N ALA A 46 -0.48 31.30 5.11
CA ALA A 46 0.28 30.66 6.18
C ALA A 46 -0.27 31.08 7.56
N GLY A 47 -0.51 32.37 7.78
CA GLY A 47 -1.08 32.86 9.03
C GLY A 47 -2.47 32.29 9.35
N ARG A 48 -3.33 32.04 8.34
CA ARG A 48 -4.62 31.38 8.55
C ARG A 48 -4.46 29.92 8.99
N ILE A 49 -3.57 29.18 8.32
CA ILE A 49 -3.29 27.78 8.65
C ILE A 49 -2.67 27.66 10.06
N LEU A 50 -1.70 28.52 10.39
CA LEU A 50 -1.04 28.52 11.70
C LEU A 50 -2.03 28.80 12.84
N ARG A 51 -2.97 29.74 12.65
CA ARG A 51 -4.04 29.99 13.63
C ARG A 51 -4.95 28.76 13.81
N ALA A 52 -5.30 28.08 12.72
CA ALA A 52 -6.09 26.85 12.78
C ALA A 52 -5.31 25.69 13.42
N ALA A 53 -3.99 25.64 13.24
CA ALA A 53 -3.10 24.60 13.74
C ALA A 53 -2.81 24.68 15.25
N THR A 54 -3.22 25.75 15.94
CA THR A 54 -2.91 26.00 17.37
C THR A 54 -3.25 24.86 18.33
N ARG A 55 -4.26 24.05 18.02
CA ARG A 55 -4.69 22.88 18.81
C ARG A 55 -4.17 21.53 18.27
N HIS A 56 -3.38 21.56 17.21
CA HIS A 56 -2.94 20.38 16.47
C HIS A 56 -1.44 20.16 16.64
N THR A 57 -1.04 18.89 16.80
CA THR A 57 0.37 18.49 16.90
C THR A 57 0.98 18.22 15.53
N GLN A 58 0.16 18.12 14.49
CA GLN A 58 0.59 17.87 13.12
C GLN A 58 -0.16 18.78 12.15
N VAL A 59 0.53 19.30 11.15
CA VAL A 59 -0.06 19.95 9.97
C VAL A 59 0.31 19.11 8.75
N VAL A 60 -0.70 18.67 8.00
CA VAL A 60 -0.52 17.98 6.73
C VAL A 60 -0.97 18.90 5.61
N LEU A 61 -0.01 19.44 4.86
CA LEU A 61 -0.26 20.27 3.69
C LEU A 61 -0.32 19.39 2.45
N LEU A 62 -1.51 19.25 1.86
CA LEU A 62 -1.74 18.48 0.65
C LEU A 62 -1.45 19.33 -0.58
N GLY A 63 -0.39 18.98 -1.32
CA GLY A 63 0.09 19.70 -2.49
C GLY A 63 1.33 20.53 -2.17
N LEU A 64 2.39 20.34 -2.95
CA LEU A 64 3.65 21.06 -2.75
C LEU A 64 3.59 22.49 -3.31
N GLY A 65 2.90 22.70 -4.43
CA GLY A 65 2.90 23.98 -5.14
C GLY A 65 4.32 24.43 -5.48
N SER A 66 4.58 25.73 -5.38
CA SER A 66 5.90 26.35 -5.55
C SER A 66 6.89 26.11 -4.41
N GLY A 67 6.42 25.56 -3.28
CA GLY A 67 7.19 25.42 -2.05
C GLY A 67 7.15 26.63 -1.12
N ASP A 68 6.66 27.78 -1.58
CA ASP A 68 6.69 29.04 -0.82
C ASP A 68 5.74 29.00 0.38
N LEU A 69 4.52 28.44 0.23
CA LEU A 69 3.61 28.25 1.36
C LEU A 69 4.20 27.31 2.42
N ALA A 70 4.87 26.25 1.99
CA ALA A 70 5.54 25.32 2.89
C ALA A 70 6.67 26.01 3.66
N ALA A 71 7.46 26.85 2.99
CA ALA A 71 8.52 27.64 3.61
C ALA A 71 7.96 28.63 4.65
N ALA A 72 6.91 29.37 4.31
CA ALA A 72 6.26 30.31 5.22
C ALA A 72 5.68 29.61 6.46
N LEU A 73 5.08 28.42 6.30
CA LEU A 73 4.62 27.59 7.42
C LEU A 73 5.78 27.10 8.27
N ALA A 74 6.83 26.54 7.66
CA ALA A 74 8.00 26.01 8.37
C ALA A 74 8.71 27.07 9.23
N ALA A 75 8.79 28.32 8.74
CA ALA A 75 9.40 29.43 9.44
C ALA A 75 8.67 29.84 10.74
N HIS A 76 7.34 29.64 10.78
CA HIS A 76 6.48 30.11 11.87
C HIS A 76 5.76 28.98 12.62
N LEU A 77 6.13 27.73 12.36
CA LEU A 77 5.48 26.56 12.92
C LEU A 77 5.69 26.48 14.45
N PRO A 78 4.64 26.29 15.27
CA PRO A 78 4.77 26.15 16.72
C PRO A 78 5.72 25.00 17.09
N ALA A 79 6.58 25.16 18.11
CA ALA A 79 7.65 24.21 18.43
C ALA A 79 7.20 22.74 18.56
N ALA A 80 6.02 22.51 19.13
CA ALA A 80 5.42 21.20 19.35
C ALA A 80 4.67 20.62 18.13
N THR A 81 4.60 21.37 17.03
CA THR A 81 3.85 20.97 15.82
C THR A 81 4.83 20.54 14.73
N SER A 82 4.52 19.43 14.07
CA SER A 82 5.21 19.00 12.85
C SER A 82 4.46 19.44 11.58
N LEU A 83 5.20 19.57 10.48
CA LEU A 83 4.67 19.88 9.16
C LEU A 83 5.06 18.75 8.20
N THR A 84 4.08 18.05 7.65
CA THR A 84 4.29 17.17 6.50
C THR A 84 3.68 17.81 5.27
N VAL A 85 4.50 18.06 4.26
CA VAL A 85 4.03 18.51 2.95
C VAL A 85 3.98 17.31 2.02
N VAL A 86 2.83 17.08 1.40
CA VAL A 86 2.64 15.96 0.47
C VAL A 86 2.72 16.46 -0.96
N SER A 87 3.56 15.81 -1.77
CA SER A 87 3.57 15.98 -3.23
C SER A 87 3.08 14.72 -3.91
N LEU A 88 2.03 14.84 -4.73
CA LEU A 88 1.59 13.75 -5.61
C LEU A 88 2.20 13.82 -7.01
N HIS A 89 3.24 14.65 -7.17
CA HIS A 89 3.92 14.87 -8.44
C HIS A 89 5.45 14.85 -8.22
N PRO A 90 6.04 13.64 -8.06
CA PRO A 90 7.46 13.46 -7.76
C PRO A 90 8.39 14.27 -8.67
N GLU A 91 8.09 14.39 -9.95
CA GLU A 91 8.91 15.11 -10.93
C GLU A 91 9.00 16.61 -10.62
N ALA A 92 7.89 17.23 -10.18
CA ALA A 92 7.89 18.64 -9.77
C ALA A 92 8.62 18.83 -8.43
N ALA A 93 8.42 17.91 -7.49
CA ALA A 93 9.15 17.91 -6.22
C ALA A 93 10.67 17.81 -6.45
N GLN A 94 11.10 16.92 -7.34
CA GLN A 94 12.51 16.80 -7.72
C GLN A 94 13.05 18.09 -8.33
N GLY A 95 12.29 18.73 -9.23
CA GLY A 95 12.65 20.02 -9.82
C GLY A 95 12.87 21.11 -8.76
N LEU A 96 11.99 21.20 -7.76
CA LEU A 96 12.11 22.17 -6.66
C LEU A 96 13.27 21.86 -5.71
N VAL A 97 13.55 20.59 -5.43
CA VAL A 97 14.72 20.16 -4.66
C VAL A 97 16.01 20.57 -5.40
N SER A 98 16.13 20.22 -6.68
CA SER A 98 17.31 20.55 -7.51
C SER A 98 17.51 22.07 -7.68
N ALA A 99 16.42 22.84 -7.67
CA ALA A 99 16.47 24.30 -7.72
C ALA A 99 16.74 24.96 -6.35
N GLY A 100 16.91 24.18 -5.27
CA GLY A 100 17.16 24.72 -3.92
C GLY A 100 15.96 25.47 -3.32
N ARG A 101 14.74 25.23 -3.83
CA ARG A 101 13.52 25.96 -3.42
C ARG A 101 12.88 25.42 -2.14
N LEU A 102 13.33 24.26 -1.65
CA LEU A 102 12.80 23.61 -0.45
C LEU A 102 13.81 23.72 0.71
N SER A 103 14.21 24.95 1.07
CA SER A 103 15.21 25.20 2.14
C SER A 103 14.80 24.70 3.53
N TRP A 104 13.51 24.42 3.73
CA TRP A 104 12.95 23.85 4.95
C TRP A 104 13.05 22.32 5.03
N LEU A 105 13.39 21.64 3.94
CA LEU A 105 13.51 20.18 3.89
C LEU A 105 14.90 19.77 4.41
N ALA A 106 14.93 18.91 5.44
CA ALA A 106 16.15 18.41 6.03
C ALA A 106 16.06 16.89 6.32
N PRO A 107 17.20 16.16 6.39
CA PRO A 107 17.23 14.73 6.68
C PRO A 107 16.50 14.34 7.95
N ALA A 108 16.57 15.20 8.97
CA ALA A 108 15.88 15.05 10.23
C ALA A 108 15.15 16.36 10.57
N GLY A 109 14.17 16.27 11.48
CA GLY A 109 13.41 17.42 11.95
C GLY A 109 11.92 17.30 11.67
N ARG A 110 11.19 18.33 12.10
CA ARG A 110 9.72 18.35 12.15
C ARG A 110 9.04 18.74 10.85
N CYS A 111 9.78 19.26 9.87
CA CYS A 111 9.28 19.67 8.56
C CYS A 111 9.75 18.67 7.51
N GLN A 112 8.82 17.94 6.90
CA GLN A 112 9.14 16.80 6.04
C GLN A 112 8.36 16.87 4.73
N LEU A 113 8.99 16.41 3.65
CA LEU A 113 8.36 16.20 2.36
C LEU A 113 8.04 14.72 2.20
N LEU A 114 6.81 14.42 1.80
CA LEU A 114 6.37 13.09 1.40
C LEU A 114 5.98 13.13 -0.08
N ALA A 115 6.83 12.61 -0.96
CA ALA A 115 6.59 12.59 -2.39
C ALA A 115 6.31 11.17 -2.90
N ASP A 116 5.18 10.99 -3.57
CA ASP A 116 4.80 9.77 -4.31
C ASP A 116 3.64 10.10 -5.24
N SER A 117 3.56 9.53 -6.45
CA SER A 117 2.37 9.75 -7.30
C SER A 117 1.11 9.02 -6.79
N SER A 118 1.24 8.15 -5.79
CA SER A 118 0.15 7.37 -5.20
C SER A 118 -0.45 8.01 -3.94
N PRO A 119 -1.74 8.39 -3.97
CA PRO A 119 -2.48 8.78 -2.77
C PRO A 119 -2.49 7.69 -1.68
N GLN A 120 -2.48 6.41 -2.07
CA GLN A 120 -2.46 5.29 -1.12
C GLN A 120 -1.12 5.21 -0.39
N ALA A 121 0.00 5.44 -1.09
CA ALA A 121 1.33 5.48 -0.47
C ALA A 121 1.45 6.62 0.53
N ALA A 122 1.04 7.82 0.12
CA ALA A 122 1.02 8.97 1.01
C ALA A 122 0.16 8.72 2.26
N CYS A 123 -1.04 8.17 2.08
CA CYS A 123 -1.93 7.81 3.19
C CYS A 123 -1.29 6.76 4.12
N HIS A 124 -0.76 5.67 3.56
CA HIS A 124 -0.15 4.59 4.32
C HIS A 124 1.02 5.08 5.17
N LEU A 125 1.92 5.89 4.58
CA LEU A 125 3.08 6.46 5.29
C LEU A 125 2.66 7.43 6.39
N LEU A 126 1.66 8.27 6.16
CA LEU A 126 1.09 9.15 7.18
C LEU A 126 0.51 8.34 8.34
N LEU A 127 -0.31 7.32 8.06
CA LEU A 127 -0.88 6.45 9.10
C LEU A 127 0.21 5.69 9.87
N ALA A 128 1.24 5.19 9.18
CA ALA A 128 2.38 4.51 9.77
C ALA A 128 3.15 5.42 10.73
N ALA A 129 3.34 6.69 10.36
CA ALA A 129 3.98 7.72 11.18
C ALA A 129 3.09 8.28 12.31
N GLY A 130 1.90 7.71 12.55
CA GLY A 130 1.01 8.11 13.64
C GLY A 130 0.14 9.32 13.31
N PHE A 131 -0.18 9.56 12.04
CA PHE A 131 -1.24 10.49 11.67
C PHE A 131 -2.55 10.09 12.35
N SER A 132 -3.23 11.05 12.96
CA SER A 132 -4.60 10.91 13.45
C SER A 132 -5.42 12.13 13.03
N PRO A 133 -6.65 11.93 12.52
CA PRO A 133 -7.54 13.05 12.18
C PRO A 133 -7.89 13.92 13.40
N ASP A 134 -7.75 13.41 14.62
CA ASP A 134 -8.06 14.15 15.84
C ASP A 134 -6.94 15.12 16.24
N SER A 135 -5.69 14.78 15.94
CA SER A 135 -4.51 15.56 16.32
C SER A 135 -3.88 16.35 15.17
N ALA A 136 -4.28 16.08 13.92
CA ALA A 136 -3.73 16.71 12.73
C ALA A 136 -4.68 17.71 12.07
N LEU A 137 -4.11 18.83 11.61
CA LEU A 137 -4.77 19.72 10.65
C LEU A 137 -4.41 19.29 9.22
N THR A 138 -5.35 18.69 8.51
CA THR A 138 -5.20 18.40 7.07
C THR A 138 -5.76 19.55 6.24
N THR A 139 -4.90 20.22 5.47
CA THR A 139 -5.27 21.35 4.61
C THR A 139 -4.69 21.21 3.21
N VAL A 140 -5.36 21.78 2.21
CA VAL A 140 -4.90 21.74 0.81
C VAL A 140 -4.12 23.00 0.50
N ASN A 141 -3.01 22.88 -0.23
CA ASN A 141 -2.32 24.00 -0.80
C ASN A 141 -3.20 24.62 -1.91
N PRO A 142 -3.61 25.90 -1.78
CA PRO A 142 -4.50 26.56 -2.73
C PRO A 142 -3.81 26.97 -4.04
N GLU A 143 -2.51 26.74 -4.18
CA GLU A 143 -1.80 26.95 -5.44
C GLU A 143 -2.35 26.03 -6.55
N PRO A 144 -2.38 26.48 -7.82
CA PRO A 144 -2.91 25.68 -8.92
C PRO A 144 -2.16 24.36 -9.06
N ALA A 145 -2.92 23.27 -9.19
CA ALA A 145 -2.42 21.93 -9.46
C ALA A 145 -3.08 21.37 -10.73
N GLY A 146 -2.42 20.43 -11.40
CA GLY A 146 -2.99 19.74 -12.55
C GLY A 146 -4.27 18.95 -12.19
N PRO A 147 -5.13 18.58 -13.15
CA PRO A 147 -6.36 17.83 -12.88
C PRO A 147 -6.13 16.48 -12.19
N LEU A 148 -5.06 15.76 -12.56
CA LEU A 148 -4.70 14.47 -11.96
C LEU A 148 -4.27 14.63 -10.51
N GLU A 149 -3.37 15.57 -10.24
CA GLU A 149 -2.91 15.88 -8.87
C GLU A 149 -4.10 16.35 -8.01
N THR A 150 -4.96 17.23 -8.52
CA THR A 150 -6.15 17.70 -7.80
C THR A 150 -7.06 16.55 -7.37
N ARG A 151 -7.32 15.58 -8.27
CA ARG A 151 -8.10 14.37 -7.94
C ARG A 151 -7.38 13.50 -6.90
N GLY A 152 -6.07 13.30 -7.06
CA GLY A 152 -5.26 12.54 -6.11
C GLY A 152 -5.25 13.16 -4.71
N LEU A 153 -5.09 14.48 -4.61
CA LEU A 153 -5.10 15.21 -3.33
C LEU A 153 -6.49 15.17 -2.68
N ALA A 154 -7.56 15.23 -3.47
CA ALA A 154 -8.92 15.04 -2.98
C ALA A 154 -9.16 13.62 -2.43
N GLN A 155 -8.66 12.59 -3.14
CA GLN A 155 -8.71 11.21 -2.67
C GLN A 155 -7.91 11.03 -1.37
N LEU A 156 -6.67 11.52 -1.32
CA LEU A 156 -5.82 11.47 -0.14
C LEU A 156 -6.48 12.16 1.06
N ARG A 157 -7.01 13.38 0.85
CA ARG A 157 -7.76 14.10 1.89
C ARG A 157 -8.89 13.24 2.44
N ARG A 158 -9.69 12.63 1.57
CA ARG A 158 -10.80 11.76 1.97
C ARG A 158 -10.30 10.55 2.75
N LEU A 159 -9.25 9.88 2.30
CA LEU A 159 -8.64 8.74 3.01
C LEU A 159 -8.23 9.17 4.42
N LEU A 160 -7.49 10.27 4.56
CA LEU A 160 -7.02 10.75 5.86
C LEU A 160 -8.17 11.18 6.79
N THR A 161 -9.15 11.92 6.29
CA THR A 161 -10.22 12.46 7.13
C THR A 161 -11.32 11.46 7.45
N ALA A 162 -11.49 10.41 6.63
CA ALA A 162 -12.50 9.38 6.84
C ALA A 162 -11.95 8.13 7.53
N SER A 163 -10.63 7.90 7.51
CA SER A 163 -10.04 6.75 8.19
C SER A 163 -10.18 6.85 9.70
N ARG A 164 -10.51 5.73 10.36
CA ARG A 164 -10.63 5.65 11.82
C ARG A 164 -9.87 4.44 12.33
N LEU A 165 -9.03 4.66 13.35
CA LEU A 165 -8.33 3.58 14.02
C LEU A 165 -9.37 2.70 14.76
N VAL A 166 -9.34 1.40 14.50
CA VAL A 166 -10.15 0.44 15.25
C VAL A 166 -9.53 0.30 16.64
N PRO A 167 -10.31 0.46 17.73
CA PRO A 167 -9.80 0.29 19.08
C PRO A 167 -9.35 -1.17 19.32
N PRO A 168 -8.41 -1.41 20.26
CA PRO A 168 -8.01 -2.76 20.63
C PRO A 168 -9.22 -3.53 21.20
N LEU A 169 -9.27 -4.84 20.93
CA LEU A 169 -10.29 -5.70 21.52
C LEU A 169 -9.98 -5.94 23.00
N PRO A 170 -10.97 -5.87 23.90
CA PRO A 170 -10.75 -6.00 25.34
C PRO A 170 -10.29 -7.41 25.76
N GLN A 171 -10.66 -8.47 25.03
CA GLN A 171 -10.16 -9.84 25.25
C GLN A 171 -10.16 -10.66 23.93
N PRO A 172 -9.17 -11.55 23.71
CA PRO A 172 -9.21 -12.50 22.60
C PRO A 172 -10.30 -13.57 22.81
N SER A 173 -10.90 -14.05 21.72
CA SER A 173 -11.87 -15.14 21.81
C SER A 173 -11.21 -16.47 22.21
N LEU A 174 -11.89 -17.28 23.02
CA LEU A 174 -11.41 -18.59 23.48
C LEU A 174 -11.29 -19.64 22.35
N ARG A 175 -11.98 -19.41 21.23
CA ARG A 175 -11.84 -20.15 19.97
C ARG A 175 -11.76 -19.13 18.83
N PRO A 176 -10.58 -18.87 18.26
CA PRO A 176 -10.50 -17.97 17.12
C PRO A 176 -11.26 -18.57 15.95
N GLU A 177 -12.11 -17.76 15.32
CA GLU A 177 -12.65 -18.10 14.01
C GLU A 177 -11.48 -18.22 13.03
N MET A 178 -11.49 -19.23 12.16
CA MET A 178 -10.44 -19.46 11.18
C MET A 178 -11.03 -19.32 9.78
N PRO A 179 -10.36 -18.61 8.85
CA PRO A 179 -10.87 -18.46 7.51
C PRO A 179 -10.72 -19.78 6.72
N THR A 180 -11.42 -19.85 5.60
CA THR A 180 -11.11 -20.80 4.52
C THR A 180 -10.02 -20.18 3.64
N LEU A 181 -8.90 -20.88 3.45
CA LEU A 181 -7.89 -20.49 2.46
C LEU A 181 -8.42 -20.82 1.06
N ALA A 182 -8.52 -19.83 0.19
CA ALA A 182 -8.98 -19.97 -1.18
C ALA A 182 -7.81 -19.68 -2.14
N LEU A 183 -7.39 -20.69 -2.89
CA LEU A 183 -6.24 -20.63 -3.79
C LEU A 183 -6.63 -20.96 -5.23
N LEU A 184 -6.19 -20.13 -6.17
CA LEU A 184 -6.14 -20.46 -7.58
C LEU A 184 -4.68 -20.76 -7.96
N ALA A 185 -4.41 -21.92 -8.55
CA ALA A 185 -3.07 -22.34 -8.91
C ALA A 185 -3.03 -23.05 -10.27
N ARG A 186 -1.92 -22.92 -10.99
CA ARG A 186 -1.58 -23.80 -12.13
C ARG A 186 -0.80 -25.02 -11.65
N PRO A 187 -0.83 -26.16 -12.37
CA PRO A 187 -0.03 -27.33 -12.02
C PRO A 187 1.48 -27.02 -11.94
N GLU A 188 1.97 -26.11 -12.79
CA GLU A 188 3.40 -25.75 -12.91
C GLU A 188 3.80 -24.57 -12.02
N GLU A 189 2.99 -24.18 -11.02
CA GLU A 189 3.32 -23.03 -10.17
C GLU A 189 4.66 -23.26 -9.42
N PRO A 190 5.64 -22.36 -9.59
CA PRO A 190 6.92 -22.49 -8.93
C PRO A 190 6.81 -22.33 -7.41
N ARG A 191 7.55 -23.17 -6.68
CA ARG A 191 7.69 -23.10 -5.21
C ARG A 191 6.37 -23.16 -4.44
N LEU A 192 5.39 -23.93 -4.93
CA LEU A 192 4.11 -24.12 -4.27
C LEU A 192 4.26 -24.74 -2.86
N ASP A 193 5.24 -25.62 -2.66
CA ASP A 193 5.60 -26.13 -1.33
C ASP A 193 5.92 -25.01 -0.32
N ALA A 194 6.64 -23.97 -0.75
CA ALA A 194 6.97 -22.84 0.10
C ALA A 194 5.73 -21.98 0.40
N PHE A 195 4.76 -21.93 -0.52
CA PHE A 195 3.46 -21.29 -0.27
C PHE A 195 2.71 -22.06 0.82
N PHE A 196 2.56 -23.37 0.67
CA PHE A 196 1.82 -24.19 1.65
C PHE A 196 2.45 -24.17 3.03
N ARG A 197 3.79 -24.21 3.14
CA ARG A 197 4.46 -24.06 4.43
C ARG A 197 4.19 -22.70 5.08
N ALA A 198 4.18 -21.62 4.31
CA ALA A 198 3.94 -20.28 4.83
C ALA A 198 2.46 -20.02 5.20
N ALA A 199 1.52 -20.69 4.52
CA ALA A 199 0.10 -20.57 4.80
C ALA A 199 -0.40 -21.49 5.94
N ARG A 200 0.43 -22.42 6.40
CA ARG A 200 0.10 -23.33 7.50
C ARG A 200 -0.30 -22.56 8.76
N GLY A 201 -1.45 -22.94 9.33
CA GLY A 201 -1.97 -22.33 10.55
C GLY A 201 -2.69 -20.98 10.35
N LEU A 202 -2.82 -20.48 9.11
CA LEU A 202 -3.61 -19.27 8.82
C LEU A 202 -5.10 -19.55 8.58
N ALA A 203 -5.46 -20.79 8.30
CA ALA A 203 -6.82 -21.20 7.93
C ALA A 203 -7.18 -22.53 8.60
N GLY A 204 -8.48 -22.80 8.73
CA GLY A 204 -9.00 -24.06 9.27
C GLY A 204 -9.18 -25.15 8.21
N GLN A 205 -9.31 -24.74 6.94
CA GLN A 205 -9.46 -25.59 5.77
C GLN A 205 -9.05 -24.81 4.52
N ALA A 206 -8.83 -25.50 3.41
CA ALA A 206 -8.50 -24.89 2.14
C ALA A 206 -9.39 -25.40 0.99
N VAL A 207 -9.66 -24.52 0.05
CA VAL A 207 -10.23 -24.84 -1.27
C VAL A 207 -9.23 -24.38 -2.33
N ILE A 208 -8.85 -25.29 -3.21
CA ILE A 208 -7.90 -25.04 -4.29
C ILE A 208 -8.57 -25.34 -5.62
N VAL A 209 -8.62 -24.36 -6.50
CA VAL A 209 -8.98 -24.56 -7.91
C VAL A 209 -7.69 -24.61 -8.73
N TRP A 210 -7.49 -25.72 -9.43
CA TRP A 210 -6.40 -25.91 -10.37
C TRP A 210 -6.82 -25.48 -11.77
N ASP A 211 -6.02 -24.62 -12.41
CA ASP A 211 -6.13 -24.29 -13.83
C ASP A 211 -5.66 -25.50 -14.67
N ALA A 212 -6.55 -26.49 -14.77
CA ALA A 212 -6.34 -27.74 -15.46
C ALA A 212 -7.69 -28.43 -15.74
N ALA A 213 -7.72 -29.39 -16.66
CA ALA A 213 -8.91 -30.19 -16.93
C ALA A 213 -9.22 -31.21 -15.81
N VAL A 214 -8.19 -31.65 -15.09
CA VAL A 214 -8.28 -32.62 -13.98
C VAL A 214 -7.35 -32.19 -12.85
N VAL A 215 -7.59 -32.68 -11.64
CA VAL A 215 -6.75 -32.36 -10.48
C VAL A 215 -5.34 -32.93 -10.72
N PRO A 216 -4.28 -32.09 -10.74
CA PRO A 216 -2.93 -32.53 -11.06
C PRO A 216 -2.28 -33.30 -9.89
N GLU A 217 -1.25 -34.09 -10.19
CA GLU A 217 -0.44 -34.78 -9.16
C GLU A 217 0.19 -33.80 -8.16
N ALA A 218 0.55 -32.59 -8.63
CA ALA A 218 1.05 -31.50 -7.80
C ALA A 218 0.12 -31.15 -6.62
N ALA A 219 -1.16 -31.49 -6.69
CA ALA A 219 -2.12 -31.28 -5.61
C ALA A 219 -1.76 -31.99 -4.30
N THR A 220 -1.00 -33.09 -4.38
CA THR A 220 -0.52 -33.83 -3.21
C THR A 220 0.33 -32.97 -2.25
N SER A 221 1.06 -31.98 -2.78
CA SER A 221 1.88 -31.05 -1.98
C SER A 221 1.06 -30.18 -1.02
N ALA A 222 -0.24 -30.00 -1.27
CA ALA A 222 -1.13 -29.25 -0.37
C ALA A 222 -1.25 -29.89 1.03
N ALA A 223 -0.86 -31.16 1.20
CA ALA A 223 -0.74 -31.81 2.51
C ALA A 223 0.18 -31.03 3.48
N LEU A 224 1.13 -30.23 2.97
CA LEU A 224 2.00 -29.36 3.77
C LEU A 224 1.23 -28.29 4.57
N LEU A 225 -0.01 -27.96 4.19
CA LEU A 225 -0.89 -27.05 4.94
C LEU A 225 -1.30 -27.62 6.30
N GLY A 226 -1.33 -28.96 6.45
CA GLY A 226 -1.75 -29.61 7.70
C GLY A 226 -3.22 -29.39 8.07
N MET A 227 -4.09 -29.16 7.07
CA MET A 227 -5.53 -28.95 7.23
C MET A 227 -6.31 -29.69 6.13
N PRO A 228 -7.63 -29.89 6.26
CA PRO A 228 -8.45 -30.42 5.17
C PRO A 228 -8.38 -29.55 3.92
N VAL A 229 -8.24 -30.18 2.75
CA VAL A 229 -8.17 -29.48 1.45
C VAL A 229 -9.20 -30.05 0.49
N THR A 230 -10.01 -29.19 -0.10
CA THR A 230 -10.90 -29.52 -1.23
C THR A 230 -10.23 -29.07 -2.53
N HIS A 231 -10.07 -30.00 -3.48
CA HIS A 231 -9.51 -29.71 -4.79
C HIS A 231 -10.60 -29.71 -5.87
N LEU A 232 -10.55 -28.71 -6.74
CA LEU A 232 -11.30 -28.67 -7.99
C LEU A 232 -10.33 -28.48 -9.14
N ALA A 233 -10.72 -28.91 -10.33
CA ALA A 233 -10.00 -28.61 -11.56
C ALA A 233 -10.95 -27.93 -12.54
N ARG A 234 -10.53 -26.79 -13.08
CA ARG A 234 -11.30 -26.01 -14.05
C ARG A 234 -10.30 -25.26 -14.93
N PRO A 235 -10.31 -25.44 -16.26
CA PRO A 235 -9.53 -24.60 -17.16
C PRO A 235 -9.89 -23.11 -16.99
N LEU A 236 -8.89 -22.23 -16.98
CA LEU A 236 -9.08 -20.79 -16.77
C LEU A 236 -9.92 -20.12 -17.86
N ASP A 237 -9.81 -20.58 -19.11
CA ASP A 237 -10.50 -20.04 -20.28
C ASP A 237 -10.36 -18.51 -20.46
N ASN A 238 -9.21 -17.95 -20.05
CA ASN A 238 -8.92 -16.51 -20.04
C ASN A 238 -9.89 -15.63 -19.21
N ASP A 239 -10.61 -16.20 -18.24
CA ASP A 239 -11.51 -15.47 -17.35
C ASP A 239 -11.16 -15.72 -15.88
N PHE A 240 -10.31 -14.86 -15.32
CA PHE A 240 -9.89 -14.94 -13.92
C PHE A 240 -11.04 -14.68 -12.96
N ALA A 241 -12.00 -13.82 -13.32
CA ALA A 241 -13.16 -13.56 -12.48
C ALA A 241 -14.07 -14.79 -12.38
N ALA A 242 -14.35 -15.46 -13.51
CA ALA A 242 -15.10 -16.71 -13.49
C ALA A 242 -14.40 -17.79 -12.64
N GLN A 243 -13.07 -17.89 -12.76
CA GLN A 243 -12.27 -18.85 -12.00
C GLN A 243 -12.30 -18.56 -10.49
N ARG A 244 -12.09 -17.30 -10.08
CA ARG A 244 -12.20 -16.89 -8.68
C ARG A 244 -13.64 -17.04 -8.14
N ASN A 245 -14.65 -16.81 -8.96
CA ASN A 245 -16.04 -17.03 -8.55
C ASN A 245 -16.37 -18.51 -8.36
N ALA A 246 -15.83 -19.41 -9.19
CA ALA A 246 -15.95 -20.85 -8.99
C ALA A 246 -15.26 -21.30 -7.68
N LEU A 247 -14.07 -20.76 -7.39
CA LEU A 247 -13.37 -20.95 -6.13
C LEU A 247 -14.20 -20.46 -4.93
N LEU A 248 -14.79 -19.27 -5.00
CA LEU A 248 -15.65 -18.74 -3.94
C LEU A 248 -16.92 -19.56 -3.73
N ALA A 249 -17.53 -20.06 -4.82
CA ALA A 249 -18.73 -20.89 -4.74
C ALA A 249 -18.47 -22.19 -3.96
N ALA A 250 -17.27 -22.76 -4.10
CA ALA A 250 -16.84 -23.96 -3.40
C ALA A 250 -16.39 -23.74 -1.94
N CYS A 251 -16.11 -22.49 -1.54
CA CYS A 251 -15.86 -22.18 -0.13
C CYS A 251 -17.15 -22.36 0.69
N PRO A 252 -17.08 -22.67 2.00
CA PRO A 252 -18.23 -22.58 2.89
C PRO A 252 -18.57 -21.11 3.24
N PRO A 253 -19.74 -20.83 3.83
CA PRO A 253 -20.05 -19.52 4.38
C PRO A 253 -19.07 -19.14 5.50
N GLY A 254 -18.77 -17.85 5.66
CA GLY A 254 -17.82 -17.35 6.68
C GLY A 254 -16.66 -16.57 6.08
N TRP A 255 -15.54 -16.47 6.80
CA TRP A 255 -14.36 -15.76 6.32
C TRP A 255 -13.59 -16.55 5.26
N VAL A 256 -13.17 -15.85 4.22
CA VAL A 256 -12.34 -16.36 3.13
C VAL A 256 -11.05 -15.55 3.08
N LEU A 257 -9.92 -16.25 3.11
CA LEU A 257 -8.58 -15.70 2.88
C LEU A 257 -8.11 -16.13 1.49
N THR A 258 -7.95 -15.17 0.59
CA THR A 258 -7.34 -15.40 -0.73
C THR A 258 -5.88 -14.99 -0.69
N LEU A 259 -4.99 -15.82 -1.23
CA LEU A 259 -3.59 -15.49 -1.48
C LEU A 259 -3.20 -16.08 -2.83
N ASP A 260 -2.40 -15.35 -3.60
CA ASP A 260 -1.87 -15.88 -4.86
C ASP A 260 -0.64 -16.78 -4.59
N PRO A 261 -0.31 -17.76 -5.45
CA PRO A 261 0.79 -18.71 -5.22
C PRO A 261 2.18 -18.08 -4.97
N ASP A 262 2.40 -16.86 -5.43
CA ASP A 262 3.62 -16.07 -5.24
C ASP A 262 3.56 -15.07 -4.06
N GLU A 263 2.49 -15.10 -3.27
CA GLU A 263 2.31 -14.28 -2.08
C GLU A 263 2.61 -15.06 -0.79
N ARG A 264 3.22 -14.41 0.20
CA ARG A 264 3.49 -14.96 1.53
C ARG A 264 3.01 -13.98 2.60
N PRO A 265 2.41 -14.47 3.69
CA PRO A 265 2.09 -13.62 4.84
C PRO A 265 3.38 -13.05 5.45
N GLY A 266 3.42 -11.75 5.67
CA GLY A 266 4.51 -11.08 6.39
C GLY A 266 4.31 -11.10 7.92
N PRO A 267 5.21 -10.44 8.67
CA PRO A 267 5.05 -10.24 10.10
C PRO A 267 3.67 -9.64 10.46
N GLY A 268 3.11 -10.03 11.60
CA GLY A 268 1.82 -9.50 12.08
C GLY A 268 0.57 -9.95 11.31
N PHE A 269 0.70 -10.67 10.18
CA PHE A 269 -0.42 -11.06 9.32
C PHE A 269 -1.46 -11.92 10.06
N GLY A 270 -1.03 -13.03 10.67
CA GLY A 270 -1.94 -13.94 11.38
C GLY A 270 -2.67 -13.26 12.55
N ALA A 271 -1.95 -12.45 13.33
CA ALA A 271 -2.54 -11.70 14.44
C ALA A 271 -3.56 -10.65 13.96
N SER A 272 -3.24 -9.93 12.88
CA SER A 272 -4.15 -8.96 12.28
C SER A 272 -5.39 -9.64 11.70
N ALA A 273 -5.22 -10.76 10.99
CA ALA A 273 -6.34 -11.54 10.46
C ALA A 273 -7.27 -12.03 11.59
N ALA A 274 -6.71 -12.59 12.67
CA ALA A 274 -7.49 -13.01 13.83
C ALA A 274 -8.26 -11.84 14.46
N ARG A 275 -7.61 -10.68 14.63
CA ARG A 275 -8.26 -9.46 15.14
C ARG A 275 -9.38 -8.98 14.23
N ILE A 276 -9.17 -8.98 12.91
CA ILE A 276 -10.19 -8.56 11.93
C ILE A 276 -11.44 -9.43 12.08
N MET A 277 -11.28 -10.77 12.09
CA MET A 277 -12.40 -11.69 12.22
C MET A 277 -13.13 -11.57 13.55
N ALA A 278 -12.40 -11.25 14.62
CA ALA A 278 -12.96 -11.03 15.96
C ALA A 278 -13.62 -9.65 16.15
N THR A 279 -13.43 -8.69 15.23
CA THR A 279 -13.97 -7.33 15.37
C THR A 279 -15.36 -7.22 14.74
N PRO A 280 -16.43 -6.94 15.52
CA PRO A 280 -17.78 -6.81 14.99
C PRO A 280 -17.91 -5.68 13.95
N GLY A 281 -18.74 -5.91 12.94
CA GLY A 281 -19.05 -4.91 11.90
C GLY A 281 -17.99 -4.80 10.79
N LEU A 282 -16.87 -5.51 10.89
CA LEU A 282 -15.90 -5.64 9.80
C LEU A 282 -16.34 -6.72 8.81
N GLY A 283 -16.11 -6.43 7.54
CA GLY A 283 -16.52 -7.24 6.39
C GLY A 283 -15.38 -7.71 5.50
N GLY A 284 -14.27 -6.96 5.50
CA GLY A 284 -13.09 -7.29 4.72
C GLY A 284 -11.88 -6.46 5.11
N ALA A 285 -10.71 -6.91 4.66
CA ALA A 285 -9.45 -6.28 4.98
C ALA A 285 -8.50 -6.25 3.77
N TYR A 286 -7.97 -5.05 3.55
CA TYR A 286 -6.86 -4.76 2.69
C TYR A 286 -5.55 -4.95 3.45
N PHE A 287 -4.58 -5.57 2.79
CA PHE A 287 -3.24 -5.77 3.30
C PHE A 287 -2.24 -5.09 2.35
N PRO A 288 -1.22 -4.39 2.85
CA PRO A 288 -0.23 -3.73 2.01
C PRO A 288 0.66 -4.79 1.34
N ARG A 289 0.79 -4.76 0.02
CA ARG A 289 1.64 -5.72 -0.70
C ARG A 289 3.04 -5.16 -0.93
N LEU A 290 4.05 -5.87 -0.44
CA LEU A 290 5.47 -5.62 -0.66
C LEU A 290 5.95 -6.47 -1.83
N THR A 291 6.11 -5.86 -3.01
CA THR A 291 6.72 -6.57 -4.15
C THR A 291 8.24 -6.61 -3.98
N LEU A 292 8.76 -7.80 -3.68
CA LEU A 292 10.18 -8.00 -3.40
C LEU A 292 11.03 -7.80 -4.66
N TYR A 293 12.05 -6.97 -4.54
CA TYR A 293 12.88 -6.53 -5.66
C TYR A 293 14.08 -5.67 -5.22
N PRO A 294 15.26 -5.80 -5.85
CA PRO A 294 15.66 -6.85 -6.80
C PRO A 294 15.97 -8.19 -6.12
N ASP A 295 16.07 -8.20 -4.79
CA ASP A 295 16.40 -9.35 -3.96
C ASP A 295 15.36 -9.51 -2.82
N PRO A 296 15.39 -10.62 -2.05
CA PRO A 296 14.43 -10.85 -0.96
C PRO A 296 14.49 -9.85 0.20
N GLY A 297 15.55 -9.06 0.34
CA GLY A 297 15.75 -8.07 1.41
C GLY A 297 15.28 -6.67 1.06
N ARG A 298 14.73 -6.44 -0.13
CA ARG A 298 14.24 -5.14 -0.61
C ARG A 298 12.86 -5.27 -1.26
N ALA A 299 12.10 -4.18 -1.27
CA ALA A 299 10.83 -4.11 -1.99
C ALA A 299 10.71 -2.82 -2.80
N LYS A 300 9.98 -2.89 -3.91
CA LYS A 300 9.66 -1.72 -4.73
C LYS A 300 8.86 -0.70 -3.92
N VAL A 301 9.13 0.58 -4.18
CA VAL A 301 8.38 1.72 -3.62
C VAL A 301 8.11 2.73 -4.72
N GLY A 302 7.38 3.81 -4.41
CA GLY A 302 7.19 4.90 -5.37
C GLY A 302 6.20 4.57 -6.49
N HIS A 303 5.65 5.62 -7.10
CA HIS A 303 4.91 5.55 -8.36
C HIS A 303 3.73 4.56 -8.38
N GLY A 304 3.10 4.33 -7.22
CA GLY A 304 2.01 3.35 -7.08
C GLY A 304 2.43 1.89 -7.06
N LEU A 305 3.73 1.59 -7.02
CA LEU A 305 4.26 0.21 -6.91
C LEU A 305 4.08 -0.39 -5.50
N TRP A 306 3.90 0.48 -4.50
CA TRP A 306 3.65 0.17 -3.10
C TRP A 306 2.78 1.28 -2.51
N PRO A 307 1.91 1.02 -1.52
CA PRO A 307 1.65 -0.23 -0.81
C PRO A 307 0.60 -1.15 -1.43
N ASP A 308 0.22 -0.95 -2.70
CA ASP A 308 -0.72 -1.78 -3.47
C ASP A 308 -1.67 -2.60 -2.57
N TRP A 309 -2.70 -1.93 -2.05
CA TRP A 309 -3.58 -2.50 -1.03
C TRP A 309 -4.41 -3.63 -1.61
N GLN A 310 -4.16 -4.86 -1.17
CA GLN A 310 -4.82 -6.07 -1.67
C GLN A 310 -5.92 -6.53 -0.71
N LEU A 311 -7.17 -6.59 -1.19
CA LEU A 311 -8.29 -7.16 -0.44
C LEU A 311 -8.17 -8.69 -0.41
N ARG A 312 -7.61 -9.23 0.66
CA ARG A 312 -7.31 -10.67 0.78
C ARG A 312 -8.18 -11.42 1.78
N LEU A 313 -8.72 -10.75 2.80
CA LEU A 313 -9.59 -11.36 3.79
C LEU A 313 -10.97 -10.72 3.71
N PHE A 314 -12.03 -11.50 3.57
CA PHE A 314 -13.40 -10.98 3.50
C PHE A 314 -14.42 -12.01 3.93
N ARG A 315 -15.60 -11.54 4.36
CA ARG A 315 -16.71 -12.39 4.78
C ARG A 315 -17.59 -12.72 3.58
N ARG A 316 -17.83 -14.01 3.37
CA ARG A 316 -18.78 -14.53 2.39
C ARG A 316 -20.12 -14.81 3.08
N ASP A 317 -21.13 -14.01 2.73
CA ASP A 317 -22.53 -14.24 3.07
C ASP A 317 -23.25 -14.95 1.91
N PRO A 318 -24.02 -16.03 2.15
CA PRO A 318 -24.79 -16.69 1.10
C PRO A 318 -25.89 -15.85 0.42
N ALA A 319 -26.46 -14.84 1.09
CA ALA A 319 -27.65 -14.13 0.61
C ALA A 319 -27.34 -12.99 -0.39
N SER A 320 -26.19 -12.32 -0.26
CA SER A 320 -25.73 -11.27 -1.18
C SER A 320 -24.19 -11.23 -1.19
N GLY A 321 -23.58 -12.39 -1.44
CA GLY A 321 -22.16 -12.60 -1.23
C GLY A 321 -21.23 -11.83 -2.16
N PRO A 322 -19.96 -11.69 -1.78
CA PRO A 322 -18.97 -11.02 -2.59
C PRO A 322 -18.72 -11.77 -3.90
N ARG A 323 -18.49 -11.02 -4.99
CA ARG A 323 -18.29 -11.56 -6.33
C ARG A 323 -17.16 -10.83 -7.06
N TYR A 324 -16.31 -11.58 -7.76
CA TYR A 324 -15.32 -11.02 -8.66
C TYR A 324 -15.99 -10.58 -9.97
N VAL A 325 -15.73 -9.33 -10.37
CA VAL A 325 -16.14 -8.73 -11.64
C VAL A 325 -14.91 -8.37 -12.47
N ARG A 326 -15.12 -8.22 -13.79
CA ARG A 326 -14.08 -7.99 -14.83
C ARG A 326 -13.22 -9.24 -15.10
N PRO A 327 -13.22 -9.80 -16.33
CA PRO A 327 -12.46 -11.00 -16.65
C PRO A 327 -10.93 -10.89 -16.44
N LEU A 328 -10.41 -9.66 -16.58
CA LEU A 328 -9.01 -9.28 -16.33
C LEU A 328 -8.99 -8.10 -15.35
N HIS A 329 -7.97 -8.03 -14.49
CA HIS A 329 -7.89 -7.07 -13.38
C HIS A 329 -9.14 -7.14 -12.50
N GLU A 330 -9.45 -8.36 -12.09
CA GLU A 330 -10.65 -8.71 -11.38
C GLU A 330 -10.75 -7.94 -10.06
N ARG A 331 -11.98 -7.54 -9.73
CA ARG A 331 -12.29 -6.78 -8.51
C ARG A 331 -13.37 -7.51 -7.73
N LEU A 332 -13.15 -7.67 -6.43
CA LEU A 332 -14.19 -8.16 -5.54
C LEU A 332 -15.17 -7.03 -5.21
N GLU A 333 -16.45 -7.26 -5.47
CA GLU A 333 -17.55 -6.36 -5.12
C GLU A 333 -18.55 -7.08 -4.20
N GLY A 334 -19.44 -6.35 -3.52
CA GLY A 334 -20.46 -6.95 -2.66
C GLY A 334 -19.97 -7.39 -1.27
N VAL A 335 -18.79 -6.93 -0.83
CA VAL A 335 -18.36 -7.12 0.57
C VAL A 335 -19.31 -6.37 1.50
N SER A 336 -19.90 -7.10 2.44
CA SER A 336 -20.82 -6.56 3.44
C SER A 336 -20.08 -6.17 4.71
N GLY A 337 -20.43 -5.04 5.33
CA GLY A 337 -19.72 -4.50 6.50
C GLY A 337 -18.58 -3.55 6.12
N HIS A 338 -17.85 -3.06 7.13
CA HIS A 338 -16.77 -2.11 6.91
C HIS A 338 -15.50 -2.81 6.40
N THR A 339 -14.82 -2.18 5.45
CA THR A 339 -13.47 -2.61 5.05
C THR A 339 -12.42 -1.89 5.89
N VAL A 340 -11.36 -2.61 6.24
CA VAL A 340 -10.21 -2.04 6.97
C VAL A 340 -8.92 -2.17 6.17
N LEU A 341 -7.96 -1.29 6.44
CA LEU A 341 -6.55 -1.48 6.12
C LEU A 341 -5.85 -2.11 7.33
N ALA A 342 -5.27 -3.29 7.15
CA ALA A 342 -4.37 -3.92 8.11
C ALA A 342 -2.95 -3.37 7.92
N LEU A 343 -2.68 -2.22 8.54
CA LEU A 343 -1.49 -1.41 8.26
C LEU A 343 -0.18 -2.17 8.52
N ASP A 344 -0.18 -3.03 9.54
CA ASP A 344 1.03 -3.71 10.05
C ASP A 344 1.12 -5.18 9.62
N ALA A 345 0.39 -5.56 8.57
CA ALA A 345 0.30 -6.95 8.11
C ALA A 345 0.65 -7.05 6.61
N PRO A 346 1.92 -6.84 6.22
CA PRO A 346 2.29 -6.89 4.82
C PRO A 346 2.10 -8.28 4.21
N ILE A 347 1.83 -8.29 2.90
CA ILE A 347 1.96 -9.47 2.05
C ILE A 347 3.29 -9.35 1.31
N LEU A 348 4.15 -10.36 1.42
CA LEU A 348 5.41 -10.43 0.66
C LEU A 348 5.11 -11.08 -0.69
N HIS A 349 5.32 -10.34 -1.78
CA HIS A 349 5.02 -10.78 -3.13
C HIS A 349 6.31 -11.10 -3.88
N HIS A 350 6.48 -12.37 -4.22
CA HIS A 350 7.73 -12.95 -4.72
C HIS A 350 7.83 -13.04 -6.25
N ASN A 351 6.86 -12.48 -7.00
CA ASN A 351 6.68 -12.62 -8.45
C ASN A 351 7.96 -12.72 -9.29
N ARG A 352 8.88 -11.74 -9.20
CA ARG A 352 10.12 -11.73 -9.99
C ARG A 352 11.28 -12.55 -9.42
N LEU A 353 11.21 -12.91 -8.13
CA LEU A 353 12.22 -13.76 -7.48
C LEU A 353 11.95 -15.25 -7.69
N VAL A 354 10.74 -15.57 -8.13
CA VAL A 354 10.24 -16.94 -8.30
C VAL A 354 10.01 -17.26 -9.78
N ALA A 355 9.73 -16.27 -10.62
CA ALA A 355 9.77 -16.41 -12.07
C ALA A 355 11.23 -16.45 -12.56
N ASP A 356 11.55 -17.44 -13.41
CA ASP A 356 12.82 -17.52 -14.14
C ASP A 356 13.10 -16.19 -14.87
N SER A 357 14.35 -15.71 -14.84
CA SER A 357 14.76 -14.45 -15.47
C SER A 357 14.46 -14.45 -16.98
N ALA A 358 14.44 -15.63 -17.62
CA ALA A 358 13.97 -15.84 -18.98
C ALA A 358 12.46 -15.58 -19.15
N ALA A 359 11.62 -15.97 -18.19
CA ALA A 359 10.18 -15.76 -18.22
C ALA A 359 9.79 -14.29 -17.99
N VAL A 360 10.56 -13.55 -17.17
CA VAL A 360 10.39 -12.10 -16.99
C VAL A 360 10.71 -11.34 -18.29
N THR A 361 11.77 -11.75 -18.99
CA THR A 361 12.17 -11.19 -20.30
C THR A 361 11.10 -11.46 -21.36
N GLY A 362 10.51 -12.66 -21.39
CA GLY A 362 9.39 -13.01 -22.28
C GLY A 362 8.12 -12.19 -22.01
N LYS A 363 7.73 -11.98 -20.75
CA LYS A 363 6.59 -11.13 -20.37
C LYS A 363 6.80 -9.66 -20.73
N LEU A 364 8.00 -9.13 -20.54
CA LEU A 364 8.35 -7.76 -20.92
C LEU A 364 8.36 -7.56 -22.44
N ALA A 365 8.86 -8.55 -23.20
CA ALA A 365 8.81 -8.54 -24.65
C ALA A 365 7.39 -8.65 -25.22
N ALA A 366 6.45 -9.27 -24.50
CA ALA A 366 5.04 -9.30 -24.85
C ALA A 366 4.34 -7.97 -24.53
N PHE A 367 4.61 -7.36 -23.36
CA PHE A 367 4.08 -6.05 -22.98
C PHE A 367 4.56 -4.92 -23.91
N SER A 368 5.82 -4.97 -24.36
CA SER A 368 6.42 -3.97 -25.25
C SER A 368 5.87 -3.99 -26.68
N ARG A 369 5.08 -5.01 -27.04
CA ARG A 369 4.41 -5.14 -28.36
C ARG A 369 2.98 -4.60 -28.35
N LEU A 370 2.47 -4.16 -27.20
CA LEU A 370 1.14 -3.55 -27.11
C LEU A 370 1.17 -2.08 -27.58
N PRO A 371 0.26 -1.66 -28.47
CA PRO A 371 0.15 -0.25 -28.87
C PRO A 371 -0.11 0.65 -27.66
N GLY A 372 0.74 1.65 -27.43
CA GLY A 372 0.64 2.56 -26.29
C GLY A 372 1.51 2.19 -25.07
N ALA A 373 2.27 1.09 -25.13
CA ALA A 373 3.23 0.74 -24.08
C ALA A 373 4.38 1.76 -24.01
N THR A 374 4.57 2.37 -22.84
CA THR A 374 5.65 3.33 -22.58
C THR A 374 6.99 2.57 -22.59
N ALA A 375 7.92 2.98 -23.45
CA ALA A 375 9.24 2.36 -23.53
C ALA A 375 10.01 2.59 -22.21
N HIS A 376 10.19 1.52 -21.42
CA HIS A 376 11.08 1.54 -20.27
C HIS A 376 12.53 1.59 -20.76
N ARG A 377 13.13 2.78 -20.82
CA ARG A 377 14.56 2.94 -21.12
C ARG A 377 15.31 3.53 -19.93
N LEU A 378 16.15 2.67 -19.36
CA LEU A 378 17.45 2.94 -18.73
C LEU A 378 17.53 4.11 -17.74
N ASN A 379 17.08 3.85 -16.53
CA ASN A 379 17.73 4.26 -15.28
C ASN A 379 17.52 3.11 -14.30
N ALA A 380 18.31 3.02 -13.22
CA ALA A 380 18.28 1.91 -12.27
C ALA A 380 16.87 1.31 -12.08
N ASP A 381 16.79 -0.02 -12.22
CA ASP A 381 15.69 -0.88 -11.84
C ASP A 381 14.82 -0.27 -10.71
N TYR A 382 13.48 -0.28 -10.87
CA TYR A 382 12.46 0.38 -10.02
C TYR A 382 12.90 0.81 -8.61
N PRO A 383 12.51 2.02 -8.14
CA PRO A 383 12.92 2.51 -6.82
C PRO A 383 12.52 1.49 -5.74
N SER A 384 13.43 1.23 -4.80
CA SER A 384 13.27 0.16 -3.82
C SER A 384 13.83 0.56 -2.46
N LEU A 385 13.22 0.07 -1.39
CA LEU A 385 13.75 0.26 -0.03
C LEU A 385 14.02 -1.09 0.64
N PRO A 386 14.95 -1.15 1.61
CA PRO A 386 15.14 -2.33 2.45
C PRO A 386 13.84 -2.74 3.14
N LEU A 387 13.60 -4.05 3.27
CA LEU A 387 12.45 -4.56 4.00
C LEU A 387 12.45 -4.12 5.46
N ASP A 388 13.62 -3.99 6.09
CA ASP A 388 13.75 -3.52 7.47
C ASP A 388 13.23 -2.07 7.62
N PHE A 389 13.40 -1.23 6.60
CA PHE A 389 12.80 0.11 6.58
C PHE A 389 11.27 0.03 6.58
N LEU A 390 10.70 -0.80 5.70
CA LEU A 390 9.25 -0.92 5.53
C LEU A 390 8.58 -1.61 6.73
N THR A 391 9.25 -2.59 7.33
CA THR A 391 8.76 -3.26 8.54
C THR A 391 8.90 -2.38 9.77
N ALA A 392 9.91 -1.51 9.86
CA ALA A 392 10.03 -0.53 10.95
C ALA A 392 8.90 0.52 10.97
N LEU A 393 8.29 0.80 9.81
CA LEU A 393 7.07 1.64 9.73
C LEU A 393 5.84 0.95 10.35
N SER A 394 5.90 -0.37 10.51
CA SER A 394 4.81 -1.27 10.89
C SER A 394 5.24 -2.19 12.04
N PRO A 395 5.50 -1.65 13.25
CA PRO A 395 6.06 -2.42 14.34
C PRO A 395 5.16 -3.61 14.71
N SER A 396 5.78 -4.79 14.86
CA SER A 396 5.12 -6.08 15.07
C SER A 396 4.52 -6.28 16.46
N ASP A 397 4.84 -5.41 17.42
CA ASP A 397 4.71 -5.71 18.85
C ASP A 397 3.32 -5.39 19.43
N GLY A 398 2.31 -5.27 18.58
CA GLY A 398 0.93 -4.97 18.97
C GLY A 398 -0.10 -5.79 18.20
N PRO A 399 -1.40 -5.66 18.54
CA PRO A 399 -2.49 -6.39 17.89
C PRO A 399 -2.76 -5.95 16.43
N GLY A 400 -1.78 -5.35 15.74
CA GLY A 400 -1.83 -4.81 14.38
C GLY A 400 -2.77 -3.60 14.24
N ARG A 401 -2.29 -2.44 13.79
CA ARG A 401 -3.16 -1.26 13.59
C ARG A 401 -4.12 -1.50 12.43
N LEU A 402 -5.42 -1.42 12.70
CA LEU A 402 -6.48 -1.53 11.71
C LEU A 402 -7.15 -0.17 11.52
N PHE A 403 -7.29 0.28 10.28
CA PHE A 403 -7.98 1.53 9.96
C PHE A 403 -9.21 1.24 9.11
N VAL A 404 -10.40 1.61 9.58
CA VAL A 404 -11.61 1.57 8.75
C VAL A 404 -11.44 2.51 7.59
N LEU A 405 -11.58 1.99 6.37
CA LEU A 405 -11.48 2.77 5.13
C LEU A 405 -12.85 3.33 4.74
N PRO A 406 -12.90 4.46 4.00
CA PRO A 406 -14.15 4.93 3.42
C PRO A 406 -14.69 3.91 2.39
N TRP A 407 -16.01 3.82 2.24
CA TRP A 407 -16.72 2.90 1.33
C TRP A 407 -16.29 2.91 -0.16
N SER A 408 -15.46 3.85 -0.59
CA SER A 408 -14.85 3.84 -1.93
C SER A 408 -13.38 4.27 -1.90
N ALA A 409 -12.61 3.63 -1.02
CA ALA A 409 -11.16 3.80 -0.89
C ALA A 409 -10.37 3.32 -2.11
#